data_AF-A0A3L7VK91-F1
#
_entry.id   AF-A0A3L7VK91-F1
#
_cell.length_a   1.000
_cell.length_b   1.000
_cell.length_c   1.000
_cell.angle_alpha   90.00
_cell.angle_beta   90.00
_cell.angle_gamma   90.00
#
_symmetry.space_group_name_H-M   'P 1'
#
loop_
_entity.id
_entity.type
_entity.pdbx_description
1 polymer ?
#
loop_
_entity_poly.entity_id
_entity_poly.type
_entity_poly.pdbx_seq_one_letter_code
_entity_poly.pdbx_strand_id
1 'polypeptide(L)'
;MAKLTPAIVRLITAPEALGLGVEDSVARILVEWLESECQQLPEASEGELLLRMKDLQIHARGILRFCQLWNAPATRAGAIQLWATQRWGFRIPKGQASLWELLARATCWRPPRPKRKVA
;
A
#
# COMPACT_ATOMS: atom_id res chain seq x y z
N MET A 1 -6.25 -17.74 -18.62
CA MET A 1 -5.92 -17.03 -17.37
C MET A 1 -4.77 -16.07 -17.66
N ALA A 2 -4.84 -14.83 -17.20
CA ALA A 2 -3.83 -13.82 -17.48
C ALA A 2 -2.77 -13.81 -16.36
N LYS A 3 -1.51 -13.55 -16.73
CA LYS A 3 -0.43 -13.25 -15.79
C LYS A 3 -0.01 -11.79 -15.95
N LEU A 4 0.28 -11.13 -14.84
CA LEU A 4 0.87 -9.79 -14.88
C LEU A 4 2.27 -9.88 -15.46
N THR A 5 2.53 -9.13 -16.52
CA THR A 5 3.89 -9.01 -17.04
C THR A 5 4.69 -8.06 -16.13
N PRO A 6 6.02 -8.24 -16.01
CA PRO A 6 6.87 -7.34 -15.24
C PRO A 6 6.75 -5.86 -15.65
N ALA A 7 6.48 -5.60 -16.93
CA ALA A 7 6.28 -4.25 -17.45
C ALA A 7 4.99 -3.60 -16.94
N ILE A 8 3.89 -4.36 -16.88
CA ILE A 8 2.60 -3.89 -16.35
C ILE A 8 2.71 -3.61 -14.85
N VAL A 9 3.40 -4.50 -14.11
CA VAL A 9 3.67 -4.28 -12.68
C VAL A 9 4.41 -2.96 -12.50
N ARG A 10 5.56 -2.77 -13.16
CA ARG A 10 6.38 -1.55 -13.04
C ARG A 10 5.65 -0.26 -13.40
N LEU A 11 4.84 -0.27 -14.46
CA LEU A 11 4.08 0.91 -14.87
C LEU A 11 3.09 1.36 -13.78
N ILE A 12 2.53 0.41 -13.05
CA ILE A 12 1.46 0.63 -12.07
C ILE A 12 2.04 0.81 -10.66
N THR A 13 3.22 0.28 -10.37
CA THR A 13 3.93 0.47 -9.09
C THR A 13 4.85 1.69 -9.10
N ALA A 14 5.00 2.38 -10.22
CA ALA A 14 5.91 3.51 -10.37
C ALA A 14 5.69 4.61 -9.30
N PRO A 15 6.76 5.25 -8.79
CA PRO A 15 6.68 6.34 -7.82
C PRO A 15 5.67 7.44 -8.20
N GLU A 16 5.61 7.77 -9.50
CA GLU A 16 4.72 8.76 -10.08
C GLU A 16 3.25 8.34 -9.95
N ALA A 17 2.97 7.03 -10.07
CA ALA A 17 1.63 6.49 -9.83
C ALA A 17 1.22 6.61 -8.35
N LEU A 18 2.19 6.77 -7.44
CA LEU A 18 1.94 7.05 -6.03
C LEU A 18 1.98 8.55 -5.70
N GLY A 19 2.25 9.41 -6.68
CA GLY A 19 2.41 10.85 -6.48
C GLY A 19 3.69 11.21 -5.71
N LEU A 20 4.71 10.35 -5.77
CA LEU A 20 5.99 10.52 -5.11
C LEU A 20 7.08 10.89 -6.12
N GLY A 21 8.11 11.58 -5.63
CA GLY A 21 9.33 11.81 -6.40
C GLY A 21 10.12 10.51 -6.58
N VAL A 22 10.79 10.37 -7.73
CA VAL A 22 11.56 9.18 -8.11
C VAL A 22 12.71 8.88 -7.15
N GLU A 23 13.27 9.91 -6.51
CA GLU A 23 14.36 9.78 -5.53
C GLU A 23 13.89 9.65 -4.08
N ASP A 24 12.56 9.59 -3.84
CA ASP A 24 12.04 9.41 -2.50
C ASP A 24 12.28 7.97 -2.04
N SER A 25 13.16 7.82 -1.05
CA SER A 25 13.43 6.53 -0.40
C SER A 25 12.15 5.83 0.09
N VAL A 26 11.11 6.57 0.48
CA VAL A 26 9.79 6.03 0.83
C VAL A 26 9.08 5.46 -0.39
N ALA A 27 9.18 6.13 -1.54
CA ALA A 27 8.62 5.64 -2.78
C ALA A 27 9.21 4.29 -3.15
N ARG A 28 10.54 4.16 -3.04
CA ARG A 28 11.21 2.89 -3.32
C ARG A 28 10.67 1.73 -2.47
N ILE A 29 10.51 1.92 -1.16
CA ILE A 29 9.96 0.87 -0.29
C ILE A 29 8.51 0.52 -0.68
N LEU A 30 7.68 1.52 -0.98
CA LEU A 30 6.29 1.27 -1.38
C LEU A 30 6.20 0.58 -2.74
N VAL A 31 7.09 0.93 -3.68
CA VAL A 31 7.21 0.25 -4.99
C VAL A 31 7.62 -1.20 -4.77
N GLU A 32 8.69 -1.46 -4.02
CA GLU A 32 9.17 -2.83 -3.73
C GLU A 32 8.08 -3.67 -3.03
N TRP A 33 7.35 -3.08 -2.09
CA TRP A 33 6.20 -3.72 -1.45
C TRP A 33 5.08 -4.03 -2.45
N LEU A 34 4.70 -3.08 -3.30
CA LEU A 34 3.66 -3.28 -4.32
C LEU A 34 4.04 -4.34 -5.34
N GLU A 35 5.30 -4.37 -5.78
CA GLU A 35 5.82 -5.40 -6.69
C GLU A 35 5.70 -6.79 -6.05
N SER A 36 6.10 -6.93 -4.79
CA SER A 36 5.94 -8.16 -4.01
C SER A 36 4.48 -8.58 -3.88
N GLU A 37 3.55 -7.65 -3.59
CA GLU A 37 2.12 -7.98 -3.50
C GLU A 37 1.53 -8.38 -4.86
N CYS A 38 1.95 -7.73 -5.96
CA CYS A 38 1.54 -8.09 -7.32
C CYS A 38 1.99 -9.51 -7.71
N GLN A 39 3.20 -9.92 -7.33
CA GLN A 39 3.73 -11.27 -7.59
C GLN A 39 2.93 -12.37 -6.86
N GLN A 40 2.25 -12.03 -5.77
CA GLN A 40 1.46 -12.98 -5.00
C GLN A 40 -0.02 -13.00 -5.37
N LEU A 41 -0.43 -12.22 -6.37
CA LEU A 41 -1.78 -12.29 -6.92
C LEU A 41 -1.95 -13.66 -7.61
N PRO A 42 -3.00 -14.42 -7.29
CA PRO A 42 -3.27 -15.67 -7.99
C PRO A 42 -3.66 -15.38 -9.44
N GLU A 43 -3.48 -16.37 -10.30
CA GLU A 43 -3.96 -16.30 -11.68
C GLU A 43 -5.46 -15.97 -11.70
N ALA A 44 -5.81 -14.98 -12.51
CA ALA A 44 -7.15 -14.43 -12.61
C ALA A 44 -7.41 -13.93 -14.03
N SER A 45 -8.63 -13.46 -14.30
CA SER A 45 -8.88 -12.67 -15.50
C SER A 45 -8.13 -11.33 -15.42
N GLU A 46 -7.85 -10.73 -16.58
CA GLU A 46 -7.19 -9.41 -16.65
C GLU A 46 -7.98 -8.34 -15.88
N GLY A 47 -9.31 -8.33 -16.03
CA GLY A 47 -10.19 -7.39 -15.31
C GLY A 47 -10.10 -7.54 -13.79
N GLU A 48 -10.02 -8.76 -13.27
CA GLU A 48 -9.83 -9.01 -11.83
C GLU A 48 -8.45 -8.59 -11.34
N LEU A 49 -7.41 -8.81 -12.13
CA LEU A 49 -6.06 -8.36 -11.81
C LEU A 49 -5.99 -6.84 -11.76
N LEU A 50 -6.56 -6.14 -12.74
CA LEU A 50 -6.63 -4.68 -12.75
C LEU A 50 -7.37 -4.10 -11.54
N LEU A 51 -8.49 -4.72 -11.14
CA LEU A 51 -9.21 -4.31 -9.94
C LEU A 51 -8.36 -4.48 -8.68
N ARG A 52 -7.70 -5.63 -8.52
CA ARG A 52 -6.83 -5.89 -7.37
C ARG A 52 -5.61 -4.97 -7.34
N MET A 53 -5.06 -4.62 -8.49
CA MET A 53 -3.96 -3.66 -8.59
C MET A 53 -4.39 -2.25 -8.18
N LYS A 54 -5.59 -1.81 -8.59
CA LYS A 54 -6.15 -0.53 -8.14
C LYS A 54 -6.33 -0.50 -6.63
N ASP A 55 -6.84 -1.58 -6.04
CA ASP A 55 -6.98 -1.69 -4.59
C ASP A 55 -5.61 -1.60 -3.89
N LEU A 56 -4.58 -2.27 -4.41
CA LEU A 56 -3.21 -2.18 -3.91
C LEU A 56 -2.63 -0.76 -4.01
N GLN A 57 -2.86 -0.05 -5.12
CA GLN A 57 -2.44 1.34 -5.28
C GLN A 57 -3.12 2.28 -4.26
N ILE A 58 -4.44 2.15 -4.09
CA ILE A 58 -5.19 2.92 -3.09
C ILE A 58 -4.61 2.64 -1.70
N HIS A 59 -4.26 1.38 -1.43
CA HIS A 59 -3.65 0.98 -0.17
C HIS A 59 -2.29 1.62 0.06
N ALA A 60 -1.39 1.57 -0.92
CA ALA A 60 -0.06 2.19 -0.83
C ALA A 60 -0.17 3.70 -0.61
N ARG A 61 -1.06 4.38 -1.34
CA ARG A 61 -1.33 5.82 -1.14
C ARG A 61 -1.88 6.11 0.25
N GLY A 62 -2.73 5.23 0.77
CA GLY A 62 -3.22 5.29 2.14
C GLY A 62 -2.06 5.23 3.14
N ILE A 63 -1.20 4.21 3.04
CA ILE A 63 -0.03 4.03 3.92
C ILE A 63 0.85 5.28 3.90
N LEU A 64 1.16 5.80 2.72
CA LEU A 64 1.94 7.03 2.56
C LEU A 64 1.28 8.20 3.29
N ARG A 65 -0.01 8.42 3.04
CA ARG A 65 -0.75 9.53 3.66
C ARG A 65 -0.80 9.41 5.17
N PHE A 66 -0.98 8.20 5.68
CA PHE A 66 -0.92 7.93 7.12
C PHE A 66 0.42 8.31 7.72
N CYS A 67 1.51 7.89 7.07
CA CYS A 67 2.85 8.18 7.55
C CYS A 67 3.14 9.69 7.57
N GLN A 68 2.72 10.42 6.53
CA GLN A 68 2.81 11.89 6.47
C GLN A 68 2.02 12.56 7.61
N LEU A 69 0.79 12.12 7.86
CA LEU A 69 -0.06 12.66 8.93
C LEU A 69 0.48 12.33 10.32
N TRP A 70 1.11 11.16 10.52
CA TRP A 70 1.63 10.76 11.83
C TRP A 70 2.85 11.58 12.25
N ASN A 71 3.69 11.95 11.28
CA ASN A 71 4.97 12.61 11.53
C ASN A 71 4.81 14.10 11.95
N ALA A 72 3.62 14.68 11.77
CA ALA A 72 3.30 16.02 12.24
C ALA A 72 2.34 15.95 13.45
N PRO A 73 2.71 16.52 14.63
CA PRO A 73 1.87 16.45 15.83
C PRO A 73 0.44 16.97 15.62
N ALA A 74 0.28 18.06 14.87
CA ALA A 74 -1.01 18.70 14.61
C ALA A 74 -1.98 17.84 13.78
N THR A 75 -1.48 16.87 13.01
CA THR A 75 -2.28 16.05 12.08
C THR A 75 -2.37 14.57 12.49
N ARG A 76 -1.76 14.19 13.63
CA ARG A 76 -1.73 12.80 14.10
C ARG A 76 -3.12 12.21 14.38
N ALA A 77 -4.08 13.02 14.81
CA ALA A 77 -5.47 12.57 14.97
C ALA A 77 -6.07 12.08 13.63
N GLY A 78 -5.77 12.78 12.53
CA GLY A 78 -6.16 12.38 11.18
C GLY A 78 -5.49 11.08 10.74
N ALA A 79 -4.24 10.82 11.15
CA ALA A 79 -3.58 9.54 10.90
C ALA A 79 -4.33 8.38 11.59
N ILE A 80 -4.75 8.56 12.84
CA ILE A 80 -5.51 7.55 13.60
C ILE A 80 -6.86 7.27 12.93
N GLN A 81 -7.57 8.32 12.51
CA GLN A 81 -8.84 8.18 11.79
C GLN A 81 -8.69 7.47 10.45
N LEU A 82 -7.62 7.79 9.69
CA LEU A 82 -7.32 7.12 8.43
C LEU A 82 -7.04 5.63 8.67
N TRP A 83 -6.21 5.30 9.66
CA TRP A 83 -5.92 3.92 10.05
C TRP A 83 -7.18 3.12 10.39
N ALA A 84 -8.08 3.72 11.19
CA ALA A 84 -9.34 3.09 11.56
C ALA A 84 -10.27 2.88 10.35
N THR A 85 -10.38 3.88 9.47
CA THR A 85 -11.23 3.83 8.27
C THR A 85 -10.74 2.80 7.26
N GLN A 86 -9.42 2.72 7.06
CA GLN A 86 -8.78 1.73 6.20
C GLN A 86 -8.77 0.32 6.80
N ARG A 87 -9.21 0.18 8.06
CA ARG A 87 -9.23 -1.07 8.82
C ARG A 87 -7.90 -1.79 8.79
N TRP A 88 -6.82 -1.02 8.88
CA TRP A 88 -5.48 -1.60 8.94
C TRP A 88 -5.29 -2.33 10.26
N GLY A 89 -4.76 -3.55 10.20
CA GLY A 89 -4.55 -4.41 11.35
C GLY A 89 -3.17 -4.29 12.00
N PHE A 90 -2.27 -3.46 11.45
CA PHE A 90 -1.00 -3.20 12.11
C PHE A 90 -1.19 -2.33 13.36
N ARG A 91 -0.42 -2.59 14.41
CA ARG A 91 -0.49 -1.79 15.64
C ARG A 91 0.15 -0.42 15.44
N ILE A 92 -0.64 0.63 15.69
CA ILE A 92 -0.13 2.00 15.78
C ILE A 92 0.88 2.10 16.95
N PRO A 93 2.04 2.75 16.77
CA PRO A 93 2.99 2.97 17.86
C PRO A 93 2.40 3.81 19.01
N LYS A 94 2.77 3.48 20.24
CA LYS A 94 2.51 4.35 21.40
C LYS A 94 3.61 5.40 21.47
N GLY A 95 3.35 6.60 20.95
CA GLY A 95 4.30 7.73 21.01
C GLY A 95 4.89 8.12 19.66
N GLN A 96 6.06 8.75 19.68
CA GLN A 96 6.77 9.11 18.45
C GLN A 96 7.33 7.84 17.79
N ALA A 97 7.20 7.78 16.49
CA ALA A 97 7.81 6.76 15.64
C ALA A 97 8.28 7.47 14.37
N SER A 98 9.44 7.07 13.88
CA SER A 98 9.96 7.57 12.62
C SER A 98 9.09 7.11 11.45
N LEU A 99 9.18 7.86 10.35
CA LEU A 99 8.57 7.50 9.07
C LEU A 99 8.89 6.06 8.65
N TRP A 100 10.15 5.65 8.84
CA TRP A 100 10.63 4.31 8.51
C TRP A 100 9.99 3.21 9.36
N GLU A 101 9.86 3.41 10.66
CA GLU A 101 9.22 2.43 11.55
C GLU A 101 7.75 2.24 11.21
N LEU A 102 7.06 3.30 10.82
CA LEU A 102 5.66 3.24 10.40
C LEU A 102 5.50 2.51 9.07
N LEU A 103 6.34 2.84 8.09
CA LEU A 103 6.35 2.17 6.78
C LEU A 103 6.66 0.68 6.93
N ALA A 104 7.67 0.31 7.72
CA ALA A 104 8.00 -1.08 7.97
C ALA A 104 6.83 -1.85 8.61
N ARG A 105 6.15 -1.25 9.59
CA ARG A 105 4.96 -1.87 10.23
C ARG A 105 3.79 -2.01 9.26
N ALA A 106 3.55 -0.97 8.45
CA ALA A 106 2.43 -0.94 7.52
C ALA A 106 2.62 -1.93 6.35
N THR A 107 3.84 -2.02 5.82
CA THR A 107 4.19 -2.93 4.70
C THR A 107 4.35 -4.38 5.14
N CYS A 108 4.76 -4.65 6.38
CA CYS A 108 4.74 -6.00 6.95
C CYS A 108 3.33 -6.53 7.20
N TRP A 109 2.33 -5.65 7.33
CA TRP A 109 0.94 -6.05 7.49
C TRP A 109 0.27 -6.23 6.13
N ARG A 110 -0.49 -7.31 5.99
CA ARG A 110 -1.19 -7.64 4.74
C ARG A 110 -2.68 -7.40 4.90
N PRO A 111 -3.34 -6.69 3.96
CA PRO A 111 -4.77 -6.57 3.98
C PRO A 111 -5.42 -7.95 3.77
N PRO A 112 -6.54 -8.23 4.46
CA PRO A 112 -7.30 -9.45 4.20
C PRO A 112 -7.74 -9.47 2.73
N ARG A 113 -7.31 -10.49 1.98
CA ARG A 113 -7.71 -10.66 0.59
C ARG A 113 -9.22 -10.88 0.55
N PRO A 114 -9.99 -10.14 -0.27
CA PRO A 114 -11.42 -10.38 -0.39
C PRO A 114 -11.62 -11.82 -0.87
N LYS A 115 -12.16 -12.67 0.00
CA LYS A 115 -12.63 -14.01 -0.36
C LYS A 115 -13.90 -13.82 -1.18
N ARG A 116 -13.78 -13.56 -2.48
CA ARG A 116 -14.97 -13.62 -3.33
C ARG A 116 -15.34 -15.09 -3.48
N LYS A 117 -16.54 -15.45 -3.00
CA LYS A 117 -17.17 -16.72 -3.38
C LYS A 117 -17.34 -16.67 -4.90
N VAL A 118 -16.70 -17.62 -5.58
CA VAL A 118 -17.06 -17.95 -6.95
C VAL A 118 -18.51 -18.43 -6.88
N ALA A 119 -19.42 -17.66 -7.45
CA ALA A 119 -20.78 -18.06 -7.76
C ALA A 119 -20.83 -18.33 -9.27
#